data_AF-A0A7D9JS08-F1
#
_entry.id   AF-A0A7D9JS08-F1
#
_cell.length_a   1.000
_cell.length_b   1.000
_cell.length_c   1.000
_cell.angle_alpha   90.00
_cell.angle_beta   90.00
_cell.angle_gamma   90.00
#
_symmetry.space_group_name_H-M   'P 1'
#
loop_
_entity.id
_entity.type
_entity.pdbx_description
1 polymer ?
#
loop_
_entity_poly.entity_id
_entity_poly.type
_entity_poly.pdbx_seq_one_letter_code
_entity_poly.pdbx_strand_id
1 'polypeptide(L)'
;MATKPEEKIAVLDVKLKQLLITCGRTVSVLESTKDVAINRQIESLKALSKDVEQSRREVEPEDEITTWNAEVEEKLSMADEDIKRLEKWQDEYKQKKESIAREEQF
;
A
#
# COMPACT_ATOMS: atom_id res chain seq x y z
N MET A 1 -23.27 11.07 -18.91
CA MET A 1 -22.11 10.79 -19.78
C MET A 1 -21.34 9.66 -19.15
N ALA A 2 -21.34 8.47 -19.75
CA ALA A 2 -20.50 7.37 -19.29
C ALA A 2 -19.05 7.66 -19.76
N THR A 3 -18.09 7.68 -18.84
CA THR A 3 -16.66 7.76 -19.14
C THR A 3 -16.25 6.57 -19.99
N LYS A 4 -15.46 6.81 -21.03
CA LYS A 4 -15.07 5.77 -21.99
C LYS A 4 -14.15 4.75 -21.30
N PRO A 5 -14.19 3.45 -21.66
CA PRO A 5 -13.34 2.41 -21.06
C PRO A 5 -11.85 2.77 -21.06
N GLU A 6 -11.37 3.38 -22.14
CA GLU A 6 -9.98 3.84 -22.31
C GLU A 6 -9.57 4.90 -21.28
N GLU A 7 -10.47 5.81 -20.90
CA GLU A 7 -10.20 6.82 -19.87
C GLU A 7 -10.12 6.18 -18.48
N LYS A 8 -10.94 5.15 -18.22
CA LYS A 8 -10.91 4.42 -16.95
C LYS A 8 -9.63 3.59 -16.79
N ILE A 9 -9.16 2.97 -17.87
CA ILE A 9 -7.88 2.24 -17.89
C ILE A 9 -6.72 3.20 -17.64
N ALA A 10 -6.69 4.37 -18.28
CA ALA A 10 -5.66 5.39 -18.06
C ALA A 10 -5.65 5.89 -16.61
N VAL A 11 -6.83 6.09 -16.01
CA VAL A 11 -6.95 6.46 -14.59
C VAL A 11 -6.39 5.36 -13.69
N LEU A 12 -6.69 4.09 -13.95
CA LEU A 12 -6.15 2.99 -13.15
C LEU A 12 -4.63 2.86 -13.32
N ASP A 13 -4.08 3.06 -14.52
CA ASP A 13 -2.63 3.03 -14.75
C ASP A 13 -1.89 4.15 -13.96
N VAL A 14 -2.48 5.34 -13.89
CA VAL A 14 -1.94 6.44 -13.05
C VAL A 14 -1.97 6.06 -11.56
N LYS A 15 -3.08 5.48 -11.08
CA LYS A 15 -3.20 5.04 -9.68
C LYS A 15 -2.21 3.92 -9.34
N LEU A 16 -1.98 2.98 -10.26
CA LEU A 16 -0.98 1.92 -10.10
C LEU A 16 0.44 2.49 -10.01
N LYS A 17 0.78 3.48 -10.84
CA LYS A 17 2.08 4.18 -10.75
C LYS A 17 2.22 4.90 -9.41
N GLN A 18 1.16 5.53 -8.90
CA GLN A 18 1.17 6.17 -7.58
C GLN A 18 1.37 5.14 -6.46
N LEU A 19 0.70 3.99 -6.52
CA LEU A 19 0.88 2.90 -5.56
C LEU A 19 2.34 2.40 -5.59
N LEU A 20 2.89 2.11 -6.77
CA LEU A 20 4.29 1.67 -6.94
C LEU A 20 5.31 2.66 -6.39
N ILE A 21 5.14 3.96 -6.69
CA ILE A 21 6.03 5.01 -6.15
C ILE A 21 5.91 5.06 -4.63
N THR A 22 4.71 4.86 -4.09
CA THR A 22 4.48 4.86 -2.64
C THR A 22 5.13 3.64 -1.99
N CYS A 23 4.98 2.43 -2.55
CA CYS A 23 5.69 1.23 -2.09
C CYS A 23 7.22 1.41 -2.16
N GLY A 24 7.75 2.01 -3.24
CA GLY A 24 9.18 2.30 -3.37
C GLY A 24 9.73 3.24 -2.29
N ARG A 25 8.86 4.06 -1.66
CA ARG A 25 9.23 4.94 -0.53
C ARG A 25 9.16 4.24 0.82
N THR A 26 8.52 3.09 0.92
CA THR A 26 8.34 2.33 2.18
C THR A 26 9.68 2.04 2.86
N VAL A 27 10.72 1.67 2.10
CA VAL A 27 12.07 1.42 2.64
C VAL A 27 12.67 2.68 3.28
N SER A 28 12.57 3.83 2.61
CA SER A 28 13.08 5.10 3.15
C SER A 28 12.27 5.59 4.37
N VAL A 29 10.97 5.33 4.40
CA VAL A 29 10.13 5.63 5.57
C VAL A 29 10.50 4.74 6.76
N LEU A 30 10.78 3.46 6.54
CA LEU A 30 11.28 2.54 7.56
C LEU A 30 12.61 2.99 8.14
N GLU A 31 13.55 3.42 7.29
CA GLU A 31 14.85 3.97 7.71
C GLU A 31 14.70 5.24 8.57
N SER A 32 13.62 6.00 8.37
CA SER A 32 13.36 7.21 9.16
C SER A 32 13.05 6.91 10.63
N THR A 33 12.61 5.68 10.98
CA THR A 33 12.21 5.23 12.33
C THR A 33 11.15 6.10 13.02
N LYS A 34 10.50 7.00 12.29
CA LYS A 34 9.48 7.92 12.79
C LYS A 34 8.11 7.28 12.71
N ASP A 35 7.54 6.94 13.87
CA ASP A 35 6.22 6.30 13.97
C ASP A 35 5.10 7.07 13.25
N VAL A 36 5.11 8.41 13.31
CA VAL A 36 4.15 9.27 12.56
C VAL A 36 4.31 9.14 11.04
N ALA A 37 5.54 8.99 10.55
CA ALA A 37 5.80 8.83 9.12
C ALA A 37 5.36 7.44 8.64
N ILE A 38 5.59 6.40 9.46
CA ILE A 38 5.16 5.03 9.22
C ILE A 38 3.63 4.93 9.20
N ASN A 39 2.93 5.51 10.18
CA ASN A 39 1.47 5.54 10.21
C ASN A 39 0.87 6.22 8.97
N ARG A 40 1.40 7.40 8.60
CA ARG A 40 0.95 8.09 7.38
C ARG A 40 1.20 7.28 6.11
N GLN A 41 2.31 6.56 6.05
CA GLN A 41 2.63 5.70 4.92
C GLN A 41 1.65 4.51 4.84
N ILE A 42 1.32 3.87 5.97
CA ILE A 42 0.32 2.80 6.04
C ILE A 42 -1.05 3.31 5.58
N GLU A 43 -1.51 4.46 6.07
CA GLU A 43 -2.78 5.07 5.66
C GLU A 43 -2.81 5.38 4.16
N SER A 44 -1.70 5.89 3.62
CA SER A 44 -1.56 6.20 2.19
C SER A 44 -1.63 4.95 1.33
N LEU A 45 -0.95 3.87 1.72
CA LEU A 45 -1.00 2.58 1.03
C LEU A 45 -2.41 1.97 1.09
N LYS A 46 -3.06 1.97 2.25
CA LYS A 46 -4.44 1.47 2.42
C LYS A 46 -5.44 2.23 1.54
N ALA A 47 -5.34 3.55 1.48
CA ALA A 47 -6.19 4.39 0.63
C ALA A 47 -5.96 4.11 -0.87
N LEU A 48 -4.71 4.07 -1.31
CA LEU A 48 -4.35 3.83 -2.70
C LEU A 48 -4.74 2.43 -3.18
N SER A 49 -4.52 1.38 -2.36
CA SER A 49 -4.94 0.02 -2.69
C SER A 49 -6.44 -0.08 -2.88
N LYS A 50 -7.23 0.53 -1.99
CA LYS A 50 -8.70 0.57 -2.11
C LYS A 50 -9.16 1.30 -3.37
N ASP A 51 -8.53 2.42 -3.70
CA ASP A 51 -8.84 3.20 -4.91
C ASP A 51 -8.47 2.47 -6.21
N VAL A 52 -7.38 1.68 -6.19
CA VAL A 52 -6.96 0.79 -7.29
C VAL A 52 -7.97 -0.34 -7.48
N GLU A 53 -8.37 -1.03 -6.40
CA GLU A 53 -9.38 -2.08 -6.45
C GLU A 53 -10.74 -1.59 -6.96
N GLN A 54 -11.19 -0.42 -6.49
CA GLN A 54 -12.44 0.16 -6.94
C GLN A 54 -12.37 0.49 -8.44
N SER A 55 -11.28 1.15 -8.88
CA SER A 55 -11.10 1.46 -10.30
C SER A 55 -10.94 0.20 -11.16
N ARG A 56 -10.38 -0.89 -10.63
CA ARG A 56 -10.36 -2.20 -11.32
C ARG A 56 -11.76 -2.71 -11.57
N ARG A 57 -12.62 -2.72 -10.54
CA ARG A 57 -14.02 -3.18 -10.65
C ARG A 57 -14.86 -2.33 -11.60
N GLU A 58 -14.53 -1.06 -11.76
CA GLU A 58 -15.23 -0.14 -12.68
C GLU A 58 -14.86 -0.34 -14.17
N VAL A 59 -13.85 -1.17 -14.46
CA VAL A 59 -13.33 -1.47 -15.80
C VAL A 59 -13.79 -2.84 -16.33
N GLU A 60 -14.32 -3.75 -15.50
CA GLU A 60 -14.86 -5.05 -15.95
C GLU A 60 -16.32 -4.94 -16.47
N PRO A 61 -16.75 -5.74 -17.49
CA PRO A 61 -16.27 -7.10 -17.81
C PRO A 61 -16.00 -7.39 -19.31
N GLU A 62 -14.86 -7.98 -19.66
CA GLU A 62 -14.69 -8.92 -20.79
C GLU A 62 -13.24 -9.44 -20.80
N ASP A 63 -13.06 -10.69 -21.24
CA ASP A 63 -11.92 -11.60 -21.02
C ASP A 63 -10.51 -11.10 -21.45
N GLU A 64 -10.37 -9.89 -22.00
CA GLU A 64 -9.10 -9.32 -22.46
C GLU A 64 -8.21 -8.76 -21.34
N ILE A 65 -8.67 -8.75 -20.08
CA ILE A 65 -7.95 -8.12 -18.96
C ILE A 65 -7.21 -9.14 -18.08
N THR A 66 -7.00 -10.39 -18.50
CA THR A 66 -6.35 -11.40 -17.64
C THR A 66 -4.90 -11.05 -17.26
N THR A 67 -4.09 -10.56 -18.20
CA THR A 67 -2.70 -10.13 -17.90
C THR A 67 -2.66 -8.85 -17.08
N TRP A 68 -3.52 -7.88 -17.39
CA TRP A 68 -3.56 -6.62 -16.66
C TRP A 68 -4.11 -6.80 -15.23
N ASN A 69 -5.12 -7.65 -15.05
CA ASN A 69 -5.60 -8.02 -13.72
C ASN A 69 -4.52 -8.74 -12.91
N ALA A 70 -3.72 -9.60 -13.54
CA ALA A 70 -2.60 -10.27 -12.87
C ALA A 70 -1.51 -9.28 -12.41
N GLU A 71 -1.14 -8.28 -13.24
CA GLU A 71 -0.21 -7.22 -12.81
C GLU A 71 -0.76 -6.36 -11.67
N VAL A 72 -2.08 -6.11 -11.66
CA VAL A 72 -2.73 -5.39 -10.55
C VAL A 72 -2.71 -6.23 -9.28
N GLU A 73 -3.02 -7.52 -9.38
CA GLU A 73 -3.00 -8.48 -8.27
C GLU A 73 -1.60 -8.56 -7.65
N GLU A 74 -0.55 -8.66 -8.48
CA GLU A 74 0.84 -8.68 -8.02
C GLU A 74 1.20 -7.40 -7.24
N LYS A 75 0.82 -6.22 -7.77
CA LYS A 75 1.10 -4.94 -7.12
C LYS A 75 0.34 -4.76 -5.81
N LEU A 76 -0.90 -5.26 -5.74
CA LEU A 76 -1.68 -5.28 -4.50
C LEU A 76 -1.04 -6.23 -3.48
N SER A 77 -0.61 -7.42 -3.90
CA SER A 77 0.10 -8.37 -3.04
C SER A 77 1.38 -7.76 -2.45
N MET A 78 2.16 -7.03 -3.26
CA MET A 78 3.35 -6.32 -2.78
C MET A 78 3.00 -5.25 -1.74
N ALA A 79 1.93 -4.48 -1.95
CA ALA A 79 1.48 -3.48 -1.00
C ALA A 79 1.03 -4.13 0.33
N ASP A 80 0.35 -5.27 0.27
CA ASP A 80 -0.07 -6.02 1.46
C ASP A 80 1.13 -6.59 2.24
N GLU A 81 2.17 -7.06 1.55
CA GLU A 81 3.42 -7.49 2.18
C GLU A 81 4.16 -6.33 2.86
N ASP A 82 4.23 -5.17 2.20
CA ASP A 82 4.80 -3.95 2.78
C ASP A 82 4.03 -3.50 4.02
N ILE A 83 2.69 -3.54 3.98
CA ILE A 83 1.84 -3.25 5.14
C ILE A 83 2.17 -4.20 6.30
N LYS A 84 2.20 -5.52 6.05
CA LYS A 84 2.54 -6.51 7.08
C LYS A 84 3.92 -6.27 7.68
N ARG A 85 4.89 -5.88 6.86
CA ARG A 85 6.26 -5.56 7.33
C ARG A 85 6.28 -4.32 8.21
N LEU A 86 5.54 -3.28 7.86
CA LEU A 86 5.40 -2.05 8.64
C LEU A 86 4.68 -2.31 9.97
N GLU A 87 3.59 -3.07 9.96
CA GLU A 87 2.81 -3.44 11.15
C GLU A 87 3.69 -4.27 12.12
N LYS A 88 4.43 -5.26 11.61
CA LYS A 88 5.38 -6.04 12.42
C LYS A 88 6.47 -5.16 13.04
N TRP A 89 7.02 -4.21 12.29
CA TRP A 89 8.02 -3.29 12.82
C TRP A 89 7.46 -2.43 13.97
N GLN A 90 6.21 -1.95 13.85
CA GLN A 90 5.56 -1.20 14.92
C GLN A 90 5.37 -2.04 16.18
N ASP A 91 4.93 -3.29 16.05
CA ASP A 91 4.78 -4.20 17.18
C ASP A 91 6.12 -4.49 17.87
N GLU A 92 7.18 -4.77 17.11
CA GLU A 92 8.53 -4.98 17.65
C GLU A 92 9.08 -3.72 18.32
N TYR A 93 8.85 -2.55 17.73
CA TYR A 93 9.27 -1.27 18.29
C TYR A 93 8.52 -0.94 19.59
N LYS A 94 7.22 -1.25 19.65
CA LYS A 94 6.39 -1.09 20.85
C LYS A 94 6.88 -2.03 21.97
N GLN A 95 7.11 -3.31 21.66
CA GLN A 95 7.65 -4.27 22.64
C GLN A 95 9.03 -3.85 23.14
N LYS A 96 9.92 -3.35 22.27
CA LYS A 96 11.22 -2.80 22.70
C LYS A 96 11.08 -1.60 23.63
N LYS A 97 10.20 -0.65 23.30
CA LYS A 97 9.92 0.50 24.18
C LYS A 97 9.37 0.06 25.54
N GLU A 98 8.46 -0.90 25.56
CA GLU A 98 7.88 -1.43 26.80
C GLU A 98 8.91 -2.21 27.63
N SER A 99 9.83 -2.95 27.01
CA SER A 99 10.91 -3.64 27.72
C SER A 99 11.93 -2.66 28.31
N ILE A 100 12.34 -1.63 27.55
CA ILE A 100 13.24 -0.58 28.06
C ILE A 100 12.60 0.17 29.24
N ALA A 101 11.33 0.56 29.12
CA ALA A 101 10.60 1.23 30.20
C ALA A 101 10.45 0.36 31.46
N ARG A 102 10.50 -0.97 31.32
CA ARG A 102 10.41 -1.93 32.45
C ARG A 102 11.77 -2.17 33.10
N GLU A 103 12.86 -2.12 32.34
CA GLU A 103 14.24 -2.18 32.85
C GLU A 103 14.66 -0.89 33.57
N GLU A 104 14.15 0.28 33.17
CA GLU A 104 14.41 1.56 33.87
C GLU A 104 13.61 1.73 35.18
N GLN A 105 12.68 0.83 35.50
CA GLN A 105 11.91 0.82 36.75
C GLN A 105 12.48 -0.15 37.81
N PHE A 106 13.55 -0.87 37.51
CA PHE A 106 14.29 -1.75 38.44
C PHE A 106 15.69 -1.19 38.73
#